data_AF-A0A7C5UPL5-F1
#
_entry.id   AF-A0A7C5UPL5-F1
#
_cell.length_a   1.000
_cell.length_b   1.000
_cell.length_c   1.000
_cell.angle_alpha   90.00
_cell.angle_beta   90.00
_cell.angle_gamma   90.00
#
_symmetry.space_group_name_H-M   'P 1'
#
loop_
_entity.id
_entity.type
_entity.pdbx_description
1 polymer ?
#
loop_
_entity_poly.entity_id
_entity_poly.type
_entity_poly.pdbx_seq_one_letter_code
_entity_poly.pdbx_strand_id
1 'polypeptide(L)'
;MPERRLLWALGVTAGICWAAWAYFLFFFNIGAIPSPWDPWRIVFYLLLFLTPALTFVPIGRWLQWPFFGPYAVLGWAAFGYLWAFGPPGSETLPPEKHPLLQVMVGEESPLGLWYFFLALFVVLTTVLAPPAYRLGLRLFTSRTHRQDVLRAWREAGLLSLYFVGMALIRSLGLFTWPIALLSFLFLVLVEALFLARKG
;
A
#
# COMPACT_ATOMS: atom_id res chain seq x y z
N MET A 1 -3.25 -30.03 3.05
CA MET A 1 -3.97 -28.76 2.78
C MET A 1 -4.51 -28.23 4.10
N PRO A 2 -4.35 -26.94 4.43
CA PRO A 2 -4.91 -26.41 5.68
C PRO A 2 -6.42 -26.65 5.70
N GLU A 3 -6.94 -27.10 6.85
CA GLU A 3 -8.38 -27.35 7.00
C GLU A 3 -9.17 -26.07 6.67
N ARG A 4 -10.29 -26.21 5.96
CA ARG A 4 -11.17 -25.09 5.58
C ARG A 4 -11.54 -24.21 6.78
N ARG A 5 -11.68 -24.81 7.96
CA ARG A 5 -11.93 -24.11 9.24
C ARG A 5 -10.79 -23.17 9.63
N LEU A 6 -9.54 -23.59 9.45
CA LEU A 6 -8.36 -22.77 9.73
C LEU A 6 -8.30 -21.55 8.82
N LEU A 7 -8.63 -21.70 7.53
CA LEU A 7 -8.67 -20.58 6.58
C LEU A 7 -9.76 -19.56 6.95
N TRP A 8 -10.93 -20.03 7.38
CA TRP A 8 -11.99 -19.16 7.88
C TRP A 8 -11.58 -18.43 9.15
N ALA A 9 -11.00 -19.14 10.12
CA ALA A 9 -10.51 -18.53 11.35
C ALA A 9 -9.48 -17.44 11.05
N LEU A 10 -8.48 -17.73 10.20
CA LEU A 10 -7.47 -16.76 9.76
C LEU A 10 -8.11 -15.54 9.09
N GLY A 11 -9.04 -15.76 8.16
CA GLY A 11 -9.73 -14.68 7.45
C GLY A 11 -10.53 -13.77 8.40
N VAL A 12 -11.27 -14.35 9.34
CA VAL A 12 -12.03 -13.60 10.34
C VAL A 12 -11.09 -12.83 11.28
N THR A 13 -10.02 -13.46 11.77
CA THR A 13 -9.03 -12.78 12.63
C THR A 13 -8.35 -11.63 11.90
N ALA A 14 -7.96 -11.81 10.64
CA ALA A 14 -7.37 -10.74 9.83
C ALA A 14 -8.36 -9.59 9.65
N GLY A 15 -9.63 -9.89 9.38
CA GLY A 15 -10.70 -8.90 9.26
C GLY A 15 -10.90 -8.09 10.55
N ILE A 16 -10.91 -8.76 11.71
CA ILE A 16 -10.99 -8.09 13.01
C ILE A 16 -9.77 -7.19 13.25
N CYS A 17 -8.56 -7.67 12.93
CA CYS A 17 -7.34 -6.88 13.07
C CYS A 17 -7.35 -5.63 12.17
N TRP A 18 -7.82 -5.75 10.92
CA TRP A 18 -7.99 -4.60 10.03
C TRP A 18 -9.04 -3.61 10.53
N ALA A 19 -10.15 -4.11 11.06
CA ALA A 19 -11.19 -3.27 11.64
C ALA A 19 -10.67 -2.52 12.88
N ALA A 20 -9.94 -3.20 13.76
CA ALA A 20 -9.29 -2.58 14.92
C ALA A 20 -8.26 -1.53 14.49
N TRP A 21 -7.41 -1.85 13.52
CA TRP A 21 -6.42 -0.93 12.97
C TRP A 21 -7.08 0.34 12.41
N ALA A 22 -8.16 0.20 11.63
CA ALA A 22 -8.94 1.32 11.13
C ALA A 22 -9.62 2.11 12.26
N TYR A 23 -10.16 1.42 13.27
CA TYR A 23 -10.74 2.06 14.45
C TYR A 23 -9.72 2.95 15.18
N PHE A 24 -8.51 2.43 15.41
CA PHE A 24 -7.44 3.18 16.07
C PHE A 24 -7.04 4.45 15.30
N LEU A 25 -7.03 4.38 13.97
CA LEU A 25 -6.68 5.52 13.11
C LEU A 25 -7.78 6.57 13.04
N PHE A 26 -9.02 6.16 12.74
CA PHE A 26 -10.07 7.11 12.36
C PHE A 26 -10.98 7.54 13.52
N PHE A 27 -11.18 6.69 14.53
CA PHE A 27 -12.13 6.96 15.62
C PHE A 27 -11.43 7.23 16.94
N PHE A 28 -10.43 6.43 17.28
CA PHE A 28 -9.67 6.62 18.52
C PHE A 28 -8.60 7.72 18.39
N ASN A 29 -8.17 8.02 17.16
CA ASN A 29 -7.09 8.95 16.84
C ASN A 29 -5.82 8.66 17.67
N ILE A 30 -5.27 7.46 17.49
CA ILE A 30 -4.08 6.99 18.22
C ILE A 30 -2.87 7.92 18.10
N GLY A 31 -2.81 8.70 17.01
CA GLY A 31 -1.78 9.70 16.75
C GLY A 31 -1.72 10.84 17.77
N ALA A 32 -2.85 11.17 18.41
CA ALA A 32 -2.94 12.25 19.38
C ALA A 32 -2.33 11.88 20.76
N ILE A 33 -1.97 10.62 21.00
CA ILE A 33 -1.40 10.19 22.27
C ILE A 33 0.09 10.54 22.32
N PRO A 34 0.53 11.46 23.21
CA PRO A 34 1.90 11.95 23.21
C PRO A 34 2.90 10.90 23.70
N SER A 35 2.53 10.09 24.71
CA SER A 35 3.42 9.07 25.28
C SER A 35 3.61 7.89 24.33
N PRO A 36 4.84 7.57 23.88
CA PRO A 36 5.08 6.43 22.98
C PRO A 36 4.87 5.07 23.65
N TRP A 37 4.91 5.02 24.98
CA TRP A 37 4.76 3.81 25.79
C TRP A 37 3.33 3.61 26.31
N ASP A 38 2.38 4.42 25.83
CA ASP A 38 0.98 4.22 26.19
C ASP A 38 0.51 2.80 25.78
N PRO A 39 -0.20 2.08 26.66
CA PRO A 39 -0.69 0.73 26.36
C PRO A 39 -1.45 0.63 25.03
N TRP A 40 -2.22 1.65 24.66
CA TRP A 40 -2.96 1.68 23.40
C TRP A 40 -2.05 1.81 22.18
N ARG A 41 -0.94 2.57 22.30
CA ARG A 41 0.06 2.65 21.23
C ARG A 41 0.81 1.34 21.08
N ILE A 42 1.11 0.66 22.18
CA ILE A 42 1.73 -0.69 22.14
C ILE A 42 0.81 -1.67 21.40
N VAL A 43 -0.49 -1.67 21.71
CA VAL A 43 -1.47 -2.48 20.98
C VAL A 43 -1.49 -2.12 19.50
N PHE A 44 -1.47 -0.83 19.17
CA PHE A 44 -1.45 -0.39 17.77
C PHE A 44 -0.15 -0.80 17.05
N TYR A 45 1.02 -0.70 17.68
CA TYR A 45 2.28 -1.17 17.10
C TYR A 45 2.24 -2.67 16.82
N LEU A 46 1.66 -3.48 17.71
CA LEU A 46 1.47 -4.89 17.44
C LEU A 46 0.54 -5.10 16.24
N LEU A 47 -0.56 -4.33 16.15
CA LEU A 47 -1.47 -4.37 15.00
C LEU A 47 -0.80 -3.96 13.69
N LEU A 48 0.17 -3.02 13.69
CA LEU A 48 0.90 -2.61 12.49
C LEU A 48 1.57 -3.79 11.79
N PHE A 49 2.10 -4.76 12.55
CA PHE A 49 2.77 -5.94 11.99
C PHE A 49 1.82 -7.14 11.86
N LEU A 50 1.00 -7.38 12.88
CA LEU A 50 0.16 -8.58 12.96
C LEU A 50 -0.93 -8.58 11.88
N THR A 51 -1.54 -7.42 11.62
CA THR A 51 -2.61 -7.27 10.62
C THR A 51 -2.14 -7.61 9.20
N PRO A 52 -1.06 -6.99 8.67
CA PRO A 52 -0.54 -7.38 7.36
C PRO A 52 0.11 -8.77 7.39
N ALA A 53 0.65 -9.25 8.51
CA ALA A 53 1.22 -10.60 8.57
C ALA A 53 0.16 -11.68 8.37
N LEU A 54 -0.98 -11.56 9.04
CA LEU A 54 -2.12 -12.48 8.88
C LEU A 54 -2.70 -12.46 7.46
N THR A 55 -2.54 -11.35 6.74
CA THR A 55 -3.10 -11.17 5.39
C THR A 55 -2.11 -11.61 4.31
N PHE A 56 -0.91 -11.04 4.31
CA PHE A 56 0.04 -11.13 3.19
C PHE A 56 1.02 -12.30 3.31
N VAL A 57 1.29 -12.84 4.50
CA VAL A 57 2.14 -14.04 4.62
C VAL A 57 1.46 -15.26 3.97
N PRO A 58 0.15 -15.54 4.23
CA PRO A 58 -0.56 -16.59 3.51
C PRO A 58 -0.62 -16.35 2.00
N ILE A 59 -0.83 -15.10 1.57
CA ILE A 59 -0.85 -14.73 0.15
C ILE A 59 0.51 -14.97 -0.51
N GLY A 60 1.61 -14.60 0.15
CA GLY A 60 2.97 -14.83 -0.36
C GLY A 60 3.28 -16.32 -0.50
N ARG A 61 2.82 -17.14 0.44
CA ARG A 61 2.90 -18.61 0.32
C ARG A 61 2.10 -19.14 -0.87
N TRP A 62 0.90 -18.59 -1.12
CA TRP A 62 0.08 -18.94 -2.28
C TRP A 62 0.72 -18.53 -3.62
N LEU A 63 1.36 -17.35 -3.65
CA LEU A 63 2.11 -16.84 -4.80
C LEU A 63 3.46 -17.57 -5.00
N GLN A 64 3.84 -18.48 -4.11
CA GLN A 64 5.16 -19.14 -4.07
C GLN A 64 6.33 -18.14 -4.06
N TRP A 65 6.13 -16.96 -3.49
CA TRP A 65 7.14 -15.92 -3.42
C TRP A 65 7.49 -15.60 -1.96
N PRO A 66 8.63 -16.11 -1.45
CA PRO A 66 8.94 -16.05 -0.02
C PRO A 66 9.14 -14.63 0.51
N PHE A 67 9.58 -13.70 -0.33
CA PHE A 67 9.85 -12.32 0.07
C PHE A 67 8.61 -11.42 0.09
N PHE A 68 7.50 -11.83 -0.55
CA PHE A 68 6.27 -11.03 -0.61
C PHE A 68 5.70 -10.73 0.77
N GLY A 69 5.63 -11.74 1.64
CA GLY A 69 5.07 -11.60 2.99
C GLY A 69 5.83 -10.56 3.83
N PRO A 70 7.14 -10.74 4.09
CA PRO A 70 7.94 -9.77 4.82
C PRO A 70 7.92 -8.37 4.20
N TYR A 71 7.99 -8.27 2.88
CA TYR A 71 7.95 -6.99 2.17
C TYR A 71 6.62 -6.25 2.39
N ALA A 72 5.49 -6.95 2.30
CA ALA A 72 4.18 -6.39 2.59
C ALA A 72 4.04 -5.99 4.06
N VAL A 73 4.47 -6.84 4.99
CA VAL A 73 4.38 -6.56 6.43
C VAL A 73 5.14 -5.29 6.78
N LEU A 74 6.39 -5.16 6.33
CA LEU A 74 7.21 -3.98 6.60
C LEU A 74 6.63 -2.73 5.92
N GLY A 75 6.18 -2.85 4.67
CA GLY A 75 5.57 -1.74 3.95
C GLY A 75 4.30 -1.21 4.60
N TRP A 76 3.39 -2.10 4.98
CA TRP A 76 2.15 -1.73 5.66
C TRP A 76 2.38 -1.23 7.08
N ALA A 77 3.34 -1.80 7.82
CA ALA A 77 3.70 -1.30 9.14
C ALA A 77 4.29 0.11 9.06
N ALA A 78 5.21 0.35 8.10
CA ALA A 78 5.78 1.68 7.86
C ALA A 78 4.71 2.69 7.42
N PHE A 79 3.85 2.31 6.47
CA PHE A 79 2.74 3.15 6.01
C PHE A 79 1.78 3.49 7.15
N GLY A 80 1.37 2.49 7.95
CA GLY A 80 0.48 2.69 9.08
C GLY A 80 1.08 3.55 10.18
N TYR A 81 2.38 3.38 10.44
CA TYR A 81 3.10 4.24 11.37
C TYR A 81 3.15 5.68 10.88
N LEU A 82 3.50 5.91 9.61
CA LEU A 82 3.51 7.25 9.00
C LEU A 82 2.11 7.86 8.90
N TRP A 83 1.07 7.05 8.74
CA TRP A 83 -0.30 7.53 8.76
C TRP A 83 -0.76 7.94 10.16
N ALA A 84 -0.41 7.13 11.17
CA ALA A 84 -0.82 7.36 12.55
C ALA A 84 -0.03 8.48 13.24
N PHE A 85 1.29 8.53 12.98
CA PHE A 85 2.25 9.35 13.72
C PHE A 85 3.16 10.18 12.80
N GLY A 86 2.91 10.16 11.48
CA GLY A 86 3.57 11.07 10.56
C GLY A 86 3.31 12.52 10.96
N PRO A 87 4.16 13.43 10.47
CA PRO A 87 4.33 14.73 11.11
C PRO A 87 3.00 15.43 11.35
N PRO A 88 2.74 15.85 12.60
CA PRO A 88 1.54 16.59 12.93
C PRO A 88 1.62 17.90 12.18
N GLY A 89 0.76 18.07 11.17
CA GLY A 89 0.42 19.40 10.67
C GLY A 89 -0.17 20.20 11.81
N SER A 90 0.71 20.89 12.55
CA SER A 90 0.43 22.01 13.44
C SER A 90 -0.87 21.91 14.25
N GLU A 91 -0.77 21.47 15.51
CA GLU A 91 -1.78 21.78 16.54
C GLU A 91 -1.92 23.31 16.82
N THR A 92 -1.37 24.18 15.96
CA THR A 92 -1.38 25.63 16.08
C THR A 92 -2.06 26.38 14.92
N LEU A 93 -2.68 25.72 13.93
CA LEU A 93 -3.45 26.41 12.88
C LEU A 93 -4.92 25.94 12.76
N PRO A 94 -5.86 26.88 12.54
CA PRO A 94 -7.30 26.63 12.52
C PRO A 94 -7.73 25.66 11.41
N PRO A 95 -8.93 25.04 11.55
CA PRO A 95 -9.35 23.90 10.76
C PRO A 95 -9.86 24.33 9.38
N GLU A 96 -8.96 24.68 8.46
CA GLU A 96 -9.31 24.80 7.05
C GLU A 96 -8.75 23.63 6.23
N LYS A 97 -9.70 22.72 5.95
CA LYS A 97 -9.82 21.85 4.77
C LYS A 97 -8.50 21.33 4.17
N HIS A 98 -8.28 20.05 4.46
CA HIS A 98 -7.40 19.06 3.81
C HIS A 98 -6.11 18.73 4.58
N PRO A 99 -6.08 17.61 5.33
CA PRO A 99 -4.89 17.16 6.05
C PRO A 99 -3.70 16.85 5.13
N LEU A 100 -3.95 16.66 3.82
CA LEU A 100 -2.89 16.47 2.82
C LEU A 100 -2.16 17.78 2.43
N LEU A 101 -2.79 18.95 2.60
CA LEU A 101 -2.21 20.25 2.25
C LEU A 101 -1.32 20.81 3.38
N GLN A 102 -1.64 20.53 4.64
CA GLN A 102 -0.82 20.99 5.78
C GLN A 102 0.57 20.33 5.83
N VAL A 103 0.67 19.05 5.42
CA VAL A 103 1.96 18.35 5.26
C VAL A 103 2.82 18.94 4.13
N MET A 104 2.21 19.66 3.18
CA MET A 104 2.90 20.21 2.00
C MET A 104 3.35 21.66 2.13
N VAL A 105 2.73 22.44 3.02
CA VAL A 105 2.98 23.89 3.16
C VAL A 105 3.68 24.23 4.48
N GLY A 106 3.73 23.29 5.43
CA GLY A 106 4.49 23.42 6.66
C GLY A 106 6.00 23.36 6.42
N GLU A 107 6.75 23.95 7.34
CA GLU A 107 8.22 23.92 7.53
C GLU A 107 8.76 22.49 7.82
N GLU A 108 8.05 21.48 7.33
CA GLU A 108 8.24 20.06 7.51
C GLU A 108 9.23 19.55 6.45
N SER A 109 10.22 18.77 6.89
CA SER A 109 11.26 18.27 5.99
C SER A 109 10.65 17.50 4.80
N PRO A 110 11.05 17.79 3.54
CA PRO A 110 10.51 17.11 2.35
C PRO A 110 10.65 15.59 2.42
N LEU A 111 11.57 15.09 3.24
CA LEU A 111 11.82 13.68 3.52
C LEU A 111 10.57 12.95 4.05
N GLY A 112 9.75 13.56 4.92
CA GLY A 112 8.55 12.91 5.46
C GLY A 112 7.52 12.57 4.38
N LEU A 113 7.31 13.51 3.46
CA LEU A 113 6.46 13.35 2.29
C LEU A 113 6.99 12.24 1.36
N TRP A 114 8.30 12.22 1.11
CA TRP A 114 8.94 11.18 0.31
C TRP A 114 8.77 9.78 0.93
N TYR A 115 8.97 9.64 2.24
CA TYR A 115 8.78 8.37 2.93
C TYR A 115 7.32 7.91 2.88
N PHE A 116 6.35 8.82 2.98
CA PHE A 116 4.94 8.49 2.85
C PHE A 116 4.61 7.93 1.45
N PHE A 117 5.03 8.62 0.39
CA PHE A 117 4.79 8.15 -0.99
C PHE A 117 5.54 6.85 -1.30
N LEU A 118 6.74 6.68 -0.75
CA LEU A 118 7.48 5.42 -0.86
C LEU A 118 6.74 4.28 -0.16
N ALA A 119 6.23 4.50 1.06
CA ALA A 119 5.45 3.51 1.78
C ALA A 119 4.12 3.19 1.05
N LEU A 120 3.46 4.21 0.49
CA LEU A 120 2.25 4.05 -0.32
C LEU A 120 2.53 3.23 -1.58
N PHE A 121 3.65 3.48 -2.27
CA PHE A 121 4.07 2.69 -3.43
C PHE A 121 4.21 1.21 -3.07
N VAL A 122 4.88 0.90 -1.95
CA VAL A 122 5.03 -0.46 -1.45
C VAL A 122 3.66 -1.09 -1.18
N VAL A 123 2.81 -0.41 -0.42
CA VAL A 123 1.45 -0.86 -0.07
C VAL A 123 0.64 -1.18 -1.32
N LEU A 124 0.56 -0.25 -2.27
CA LEU A 124 -0.17 -0.43 -3.52
C LEU A 124 0.38 -1.61 -4.32
N THR A 125 1.70 -1.76 -4.39
CA THR A 125 2.34 -2.87 -5.13
C THR A 125 1.92 -4.21 -4.52
N THR A 126 1.87 -4.30 -3.18
CA THR A 126 1.45 -5.54 -2.49
C THR A 126 -0.04 -5.84 -2.63
N VAL A 127 -0.90 -4.83 -2.75
CA VAL A 127 -2.33 -5.01 -3.00
C VAL A 127 -2.60 -5.42 -4.45
N LEU A 128 -1.83 -4.86 -5.39
CA LEU A 128 -2.04 -5.02 -6.83
C LEU A 128 -1.34 -6.25 -7.42
N ALA A 129 -0.29 -6.77 -6.77
CA ALA A 129 0.41 -7.96 -7.25
C ALA A 129 -0.44 -9.24 -7.29
N PRO A 130 -1.24 -9.60 -6.25
CA PRO A 130 -2.12 -10.77 -6.32
C PRO A 130 -3.16 -10.74 -7.46
N PRO A 131 -3.90 -9.63 -7.71
CA PRO A 131 -4.82 -9.57 -8.84
C PRO A 131 -4.09 -9.54 -10.18
N ALA A 132 -2.94 -8.86 -10.30
CA ALA A 132 -2.12 -8.90 -11.53
C ALA A 132 -1.69 -10.34 -11.86
N TYR A 133 -1.25 -11.10 -10.85
CA TYR A 133 -0.90 -12.52 -11.02
C TYR A 133 -2.09 -13.36 -11.47
N ARG A 134 -3.29 -13.15 -10.89
CA ARG A 134 -4.52 -13.85 -11.30
C ARG A 134 -4.96 -13.51 -12.71
N LEU A 135 -4.81 -12.25 -13.14
CA LEU A 135 -5.12 -11.83 -14.50
C LEU A 135 -4.16 -12.48 -15.50
N GLY A 136 -2.86 -12.53 -15.19
CA GLY A 136 -1.87 -13.25 -15.99
C GLY A 136 -2.20 -14.73 -16.15
N LEU A 137 -2.67 -15.40 -15.08
CA LEU A 137 -3.09 -16.81 -15.13
C LEU A 137 -4.30 -17.08 -16.04
N ARG A 138 -5.19 -16.08 -16.23
CA ARG A 138 -6.42 -16.19 -17.02
C ARG A 138 -6.21 -15.83 -18.49
N LEU A 139 -5.36 -14.85 -18.77
CA LEU A 139 -5.19 -14.30 -20.12
C LEU A 139 -4.16 -15.05 -20.95
N PHE A 140 -3.17 -15.72 -20.32
CA PHE A 140 -2.11 -16.42 -21.06
C PHE A 140 -2.33 -17.94 -21.08
N THR A 141 -2.46 -18.49 -22.29
CA THR A 141 -2.60 -19.93 -22.58
C THR A 141 -1.27 -20.69 -22.58
N SER A 142 -0.13 -19.99 -22.73
CA SER A 142 1.21 -20.61 -22.72
C SER A 142 1.69 -20.93 -21.30
N ARG A 143 2.02 -22.21 -21.05
CA ARG A 143 2.49 -22.72 -19.74
C ARG A 143 3.74 -22.02 -19.21
N THR A 144 4.66 -21.60 -20.09
CA THR A 144 5.93 -20.94 -19.72
C THR A 144 5.72 -19.51 -19.22
N HIS A 145 4.66 -18.83 -19.65
CA HIS A 145 4.33 -17.46 -19.23
C HIS A 145 3.34 -17.40 -18.05
N ARG A 146 2.79 -18.56 -17.65
CA ARG A 146 1.67 -18.65 -16.71
C ARG A 146 2.08 -18.49 -15.24
N GLN A 147 3.36 -18.66 -14.90
CA GLN A 147 3.86 -18.59 -13.52
C GLN A 147 4.92 -17.50 -13.31
N ASP A 148 4.97 -16.50 -14.20
CA ASP A 148 5.97 -15.44 -14.10
C ASP A 148 5.57 -14.39 -13.04
N VAL A 149 5.88 -14.70 -11.78
CA VAL A 149 5.63 -13.82 -10.63
C VAL A 149 6.35 -12.47 -10.79
N LEU A 150 7.53 -12.45 -11.41
CA LEU A 150 8.30 -11.24 -11.66
C LEU A 150 7.57 -10.30 -12.62
N ARG A 151 6.88 -10.85 -13.62
CA ARG A 151 6.03 -10.07 -14.51
C ARG A 151 4.85 -9.44 -13.77
N ALA A 152 4.11 -10.23 -12.98
CA ALA A 152 2.99 -9.72 -12.18
C ALA A 152 3.44 -8.63 -11.20
N TRP A 153 4.62 -8.79 -10.60
CA TRP A 153 5.23 -7.76 -9.75
C TRP A 153 5.57 -6.49 -10.51
N ARG A 154 6.14 -6.61 -11.72
CA ARG A 154 6.43 -5.46 -12.58
C ARG A 154 5.17 -4.70 -12.95
N GLU A 155 4.13 -5.41 -13.40
CA GLU A 155 2.83 -4.81 -13.76
C GLU A 155 2.20 -4.09 -12.55
N ALA A 156 2.22 -4.73 -11.38
CA ALA A 156 1.75 -4.12 -10.14
C ALA A 156 2.58 -2.89 -9.73
N GLY A 157 3.90 -2.94 -9.88
CA GLY A 157 4.80 -1.83 -9.60
C GLY A 157 4.57 -0.64 -10.53
N LEU A 158 4.38 -0.87 -11.83
CA LEU A 158 4.03 0.18 -12.78
C LEU A 158 2.68 0.83 -12.43
N LEU A 159 1.66 0.02 -12.16
CA LEU A 159 0.34 0.53 -11.79
C LEU A 159 0.38 1.30 -10.47
N SER A 160 1.19 0.85 -9.50
CA SER A 160 1.42 1.55 -8.24
C SER A 160 2.15 2.88 -8.45
N LEU A 161 3.15 2.91 -9.32
CA LEU A 161 3.86 4.14 -9.69
C LEU A 161 2.91 5.15 -10.33
N TYR A 162 1.99 4.69 -11.18
CA TYR A 162 0.95 5.55 -11.73
C TYR A 162 0.07 6.18 -10.64
N PHE A 163 -0.47 5.36 -9.72
CA PHE A 163 -1.32 5.88 -8.65
C PHE A 163 -0.57 6.82 -7.70
N VAL A 164 0.65 6.49 -7.33
CA VAL A 164 1.51 7.35 -6.49
C VAL A 164 1.86 8.65 -7.21
N GLY A 165 2.24 8.56 -8.48
CA GLY A 165 2.52 9.73 -9.31
C GLY A 165 1.30 10.64 -9.46
N MET A 166 0.11 10.07 -9.67
CA MET A 166 -1.14 10.83 -9.69
C MET A 166 -1.47 11.45 -8.34
N ALA A 167 -1.24 10.74 -7.23
CA ALA A 167 -1.42 11.28 -5.89
C ALA A 167 -0.47 12.45 -5.62
N LEU A 168 0.78 12.38 -6.11
CA LEU A 168 1.77 13.44 -6.01
C LEU A 168 1.44 14.64 -6.91
N ILE A 169 1.00 14.41 -8.15
CA ILE A 169 0.53 15.48 -9.04
C ILE A 169 -0.70 16.18 -8.45
N ARG A 170 -1.62 15.40 -7.85
CA ARG A 170 -2.79 15.92 -7.14
C ARG A 170 -2.39 16.70 -5.90
N SER A 171 -1.40 16.23 -5.14
CA SER A 171 -0.89 16.96 -3.99
C SER A 171 -0.33 18.31 -4.45
N LEU A 172 0.43 18.36 -5.54
CA LEU A 172 0.93 19.62 -6.12
C LEU A 172 -0.15 20.54 -6.72
N GLY A 173 -1.43 20.17 -6.70
CA GLY A 173 -2.52 20.96 -7.28
C GLY A 173 -2.56 20.95 -8.81
N LEU A 174 -1.73 20.13 -9.45
CA LEU A 174 -1.58 20.04 -10.92
C LEU A 174 -2.49 18.97 -11.55
N PHE A 175 -3.37 18.36 -10.77
CA PHE A 175 -4.20 17.25 -11.25
C PHE A 175 -5.30 17.73 -12.20
N THR A 176 -5.25 17.19 -13.42
CA THR A 176 -6.32 17.32 -14.40
C THR A 176 -6.60 15.95 -15.02
N TRP A 177 -7.86 15.70 -15.41
CA TRP A 177 -8.24 14.43 -16.04
C TRP A 177 -7.42 14.09 -17.30
N PRO A 178 -7.01 15.04 -18.17
CA PRO A 178 -6.22 14.73 -19.35
C PRO A 178 -4.81 14.25 -18.98
N ILE A 179 -4.19 14.84 -17.94
CA ILE A 179 -2.88 14.39 -17.45
C ILE A 179 -2.98 12.93 -16.99
N ALA A 180 -4.02 12.60 -16.21
CA ALA A 180 -4.23 11.24 -15.74
C ALA A 180 -4.41 10.24 -16.89
N LEU A 181 -5.18 10.61 -17.93
CA LEU A 181 -5.39 9.76 -19.10
C LEU A 181 -4.10 9.59 -19.92
N LEU A 182 -3.41 10.68 -20.24
CA LEU A 182 -2.19 10.65 -21.04
C LEU A 182 -1.06 9.87 -20.34
N SER A 183 -0.88 10.08 -19.03
CA SER A 183 0.08 9.30 -18.24
C SER A 183 -0.27 7.81 -18.22
N PHE A 184 -1.55 7.46 -18.14
CA PHE A 184 -1.99 6.08 -18.20
C PHE A 184 -1.71 5.45 -19.57
N LEU A 185 -2.07 6.14 -20.66
CA LEU A 185 -1.80 5.69 -22.03
C LEU A 185 -0.30 5.52 -22.28
N PHE A 186 0.52 6.46 -21.82
CA PHE A 186 1.97 6.36 -21.91
C PHE A 186 2.49 5.10 -21.19
N LEU A 187 1.98 4.81 -20.00
CA LEU A 187 2.39 3.63 -19.24
C LEU A 187 1.98 2.32 -19.96
N VAL A 188 0.78 2.28 -20.54
CA VAL A 188 0.33 1.15 -21.37
C VAL A 188 1.23 0.97 -22.59
N LEU A 189 1.64 2.06 -23.25
CA LEU A 189 2.57 2.02 -24.38
C LEU A 189 3.95 1.49 -23.95
N VAL A 190 4.48 1.96 -22.82
CA VAL A 190 5.75 1.47 -22.27
C VAL A 190 5.68 -0.04 -22.03
N GLU A 191 4.61 -0.53 -21.40
CA GLU A 191 4.42 -1.96 -21.15
C GLU A 191 4.28 -2.74 -22.47
N ALA A 192 3.54 -2.22 -23.44
CA ALA A 192 3.39 -2.83 -24.77
C ALA A 192 4.73 -2.94 -25.51
N LEU A 193 5.58 -1.90 -25.46
CA LEU A 193 6.93 -1.91 -26.04
C LEU A 193 7.83 -2.94 -25.36
N PHE A 194 7.76 -3.05 -24.02
CA PHE A 194 8.50 -4.07 -23.28
C PHE A 194 8.07 -5.49 -23.63
N LEU A 195 6.78 -5.71 -23.89
CA LEU A 195 6.26 -7.00 -24.33
C LEU A 195 6.70 -7.30 -25.78
N ALA A 196 6.65 -6.31 -26.67
CA ALA A 196 7.04 -6.46 -28.07
C ALA A 196 8.53 -6.79 -28.26
N ARG A 197 9.41 -6.32 -27.35
CA ARG A 197 10.86 -6.62 -27.41
C ARG A 197 11.23 -8.03 -26.91
N LYS A 198 10.32 -8.71 -26.20
CA LYS A 198 10.54 -10.05 -25.64
C LYS A 198 9.98 -11.19 -26.51
N GLY A 199 9.18 -10.87 -27.52
CA GLY A 199 8.71 -11.81 -28.55
C GLY A 199 9.62 -11.81 -29.76
#